data_AF-A0A318KR16-F1
#
_entry.id   AF-A0A318KR16-F1
#
_cell.length_a   1.000
_cell.length_b   1.000
_cell.length_c   1.000
_cell.angle_alpha   90.00
_cell.angle_beta   90.00
_cell.angle_gamma   90.00
#
_symmetry.space_group_name_H-M   'P 1'
#
loop_
_entity.id
_entity.type
_entity.pdbx_description
1 polymer ?
#
loop_
_entity_poly.entity_id
_entity_poly.type
_entity_poly.pdbx_seq_one_letter_code
_entity_poly.pdbx_strand_id
1 'polypeptide(L)'
;MTAAVMATVQKDGYGGVGINARAWIVSAAVADVLRDMPGAALAGGGAEPNFLESVLFGFFEHPQDPREISVAGEAAIADGVGEFTRLLAGPVEDWFAARGSVSALLELALLPNLTGLDRVNPDPVRLRGIVILCALNGRSRDAAALVDEYLRRDGFHKWDSIEQASAFDAAMRERFP
;
A
#
# COMPACT_ATOMS: atom_id res chain seq x y z
N MET A 1 9.05 -6.34 9.09
CA MET A 1 8.60 -5.44 8.01
C MET A 1 9.83 -4.79 7.40
N THR A 2 9.78 -4.48 6.11
CA THR A 2 10.86 -3.82 5.38
C THR A 2 10.30 -2.56 4.73
N ALA A 3 10.99 -1.45 4.93
CA ALA A 3 10.74 -0.18 4.26
C ALA A 3 11.64 -0.08 3.03
N ALA A 4 11.11 0.42 1.93
CA ALA A 4 11.92 0.68 0.73
C ALA A 4 11.38 1.87 -0.07
N VAL A 5 12.26 2.47 -0.86
CA VAL A 5 11.97 3.57 -1.77
C VAL A 5 12.38 3.16 -3.18
N MET A 6 11.55 3.48 -4.15
CA MET A 6 11.84 3.34 -5.57
C MET A 6 11.71 4.70 -6.24
N ALA A 7 12.66 5.03 -7.10
CA ALA A 7 12.58 6.20 -7.98
C ALA A 7 12.80 5.75 -9.42
N THR A 8 11.93 6.18 -10.33
CA THR A 8 12.07 5.98 -11.76
C THR A 8 12.20 7.33 -12.45
N VAL A 9 13.15 7.41 -13.38
CA VAL A 9 13.29 8.56 -14.28
C VAL A 9 12.53 8.23 -15.55
N GLN A 10 11.58 9.08 -15.91
CA GLN A 10 10.70 8.85 -17.06
C GLN A 10 10.42 10.16 -17.79
N LYS A 11 9.83 10.08 -18.98
CA LYS A 11 9.33 11.27 -19.67
C LYS A 11 8.11 11.79 -18.90
N ASP A 12 8.11 13.09 -18.58
CA ASP A 12 7.00 13.70 -17.85
C ASP A 12 5.79 13.96 -18.77
N GLY A 13 4.65 14.29 -18.15
CA GLY A 13 3.40 14.63 -18.87
C GLY A 13 3.47 15.86 -19.79
N TYR A 14 4.54 16.65 -19.73
CA TYR A 14 4.75 17.87 -20.52
C TYR A 14 5.85 17.72 -21.58
N GLY A 15 6.42 16.53 -21.72
CA GLY A 15 7.45 16.23 -22.72
C GLY A 15 8.89 16.38 -22.22
N GLY A 16 9.09 16.73 -20.94
CA GLY A 16 10.37 16.79 -20.24
C GLY A 16 10.72 15.47 -19.54
N VAL A 17 11.53 15.54 -18.48
CA VAL A 17 11.93 14.41 -17.65
C VAL A 17 11.35 14.59 -16.26
N GLY A 18 10.75 13.53 -15.70
CA GLY A 18 10.21 13.50 -14.35
C GLY A 18 10.87 12.40 -13.51
N ILE A 19 10.98 12.64 -12.20
CA ILE A 19 11.31 11.62 -11.21
C ILE A 19 10.01 11.19 -10.53
N ASN A 20 9.57 9.97 -10.81
CA ASN A 20 8.47 9.34 -10.11
C ASN A 20 9.03 8.53 -8.94
N ALA A 21 8.73 8.97 -7.73
CA ALA A 21 9.24 8.36 -6.51
C ALA A 21 8.10 7.83 -5.64
N ARG A 22 8.30 6.62 -5.10
CA ARG A 22 7.36 5.92 -4.23
C ARG A 22 8.07 5.35 -3.02
N ALA A 23 7.47 5.50 -1.84
CA ALA A 23 7.81 4.75 -0.65
C ALA A 23 6.79 3.62 -0.45
N TRP A 24 7.25 2.46 0.01
CA TRP A 24 6.39 1.31 0.31
C TRP A 24 6.84 0.55 1.57
N ILE A 25 5.89 -0.08 2.23
CA ILE A 25 6.09 -0.99 3.35
C ILE A 25 5.70 -2.39 2.89
N VAL A 26 6.61 -3.34 3.05
CA VAL A 26 6.42 -4.73 2.67
C VAL A 26 6.80 -5.67 3.81
N SER A 27 6.40 -6.93 3.69
CA SER A 27 6.83 -7.99 4.60
C SER A 27 7.03 -9.28 3.82
N ALA A 28 8.25 -9.81 3.81
CA ALA A 28 8.56 -11.08 3.13
C ALA A 28 7.67 -12.22 3.66
N ALA A 29 7.47 -12.28 4.98
CA ALA A 29 6.60 -13.28 5.60
C ALA A 29 5.14 -13.17 5.15
N VAL A 30 4.64 -11.95 4.92
CA VAL A 30 3.29 -11.74 4.36
C VAL A 30 3.25 -12.19 2.90
N ALA A 31 4.27 -11.86 2.11
CA ALA A 31 4.38 -12.28 0.73
C ALA A 31 4.45 -13.81 0.59
N ASP A 32 5.11 -14.50 1.52
CA ASP A 32 5.17 -15.96 1.54
C ASP A 32 3.80 -16.59 1.81
N VAL A 33 3.05 -16.04 2.78
CA VAL A 33 1.66 -16.50 3.03
C VAL A 33 0.78 -16.29 1.81
N LEU A 34 0.86 -15.12 1.16
CA LEU A 34 0.04 -14.79 -0.01
C LEU A 34 0.39 -15.67 -1.22
N ARG A 35 1.64 -16.12 -1.37
CA ARG A 35 2.05 -17.01 -2.46
C ARG A 35 1.37 -18.37 -2.38
N ASP A 36 1.11 -18.84 -1.16
CA ASP A 36 0.45 -20.12 -0.91
C ASP A 36 -1.09 -20.03 -0.92
N MET A 37 -1.65 -18.81 -0.97
CA MET A 37 -3.09 -18.63 -0.92
C MET A 37 -3.77 -19.01 -2.24
N PRO A 38 -5.00 -19.56 -2.20
CA PRO A 38 -5.78 -19.77 -3.40
C PRO A 38 -6.00 -18.47 -4.16
N GLY A 39 -5.94 -18.49 -5.50
CA GLY A 39 -6.14 -17.28 -6.31
C GLY A 39 -7.47 -16.57 -6.05
N ALA A 40 -8.53 -17.32 -5.71
CA ALA A 40 -9.83 -16.77 -5.33
C ALA A 40 -9.80 -15.95 -4.02
N ALA A 41 -8.81 -16.18 -3.15
CA ALA A 41 -8.59 -15.43 -1.92
C ALA A 41 -7.75 -14.16 -2.14
N LEU A 42 -7.15 -13.98 -3.32
CA LEU A 42 -6.30 -12.83 -3.63
C LEU A 42 -7.14 -11.67 -4.18
N ALA A 43 -6.80 -10.44 -3.73
CA ALA A 43 -7.36 -9.22 -4.29
C ALA A 43 -6.77 -8.94 -5.68
N GLY A 44 -7.53 -8.27 -6.56
CA GLY A 44 -7.01 -7.81 -7.86
C GLY A 44 -6.43 -8.92 -8.76
N GLY A 45 -6.86 -10.17 -8.56
CA GLY A 45 -6.35 -11.33 -9.29
C GLY A 45 -4.91 -11.73 -8.95
N GLY A 46 -4.31 -11.21 -7.87
CA GLY A 46 -2.97 -11.56 -7.42
C GLY A 46 -1.81 -11.01 -8.26
N ALA A 47 -2.09 -10.07 -9.16
CA ALA A 47 -1.11 -9.54 -10.12
C ALA A 47 -0.25 -8.38 -9.58
N GLU A 48 -0.68 -7.73 -8.50
CA GLU A 48 -0.01 -6.55 -7.94
C GLU A 48 1.00 -6.93 -6.86
N PRO A 49 2.04 -6.09 -6.62
CA PRO A 49 2.90 -6.31 -5.48
C PRO A 49 2.11 -6.08 -4.19
N ASN A 50 2.19 -7.04 -3.27
CA ASN A 50 1.44 -7.05 -2.01
C ASN A 50 2.05 -6.08 -0.98
N PHE A 51 1.85 -4.79 -1.20
CA PHE A 51 2.27 -3.75 -0.27
C PHE A 51 1.36 -3.74 0.95
N LEU A 52 1.95 -3.60 2.13
CA LEU A 52 1.21 -3.28 3.36
C LEU A 52 0.75 -1.82 3.32
N GLU A 53 1.55 -0.94 2.72
CA GLU A 53 1.19 0.44 2.46
C GLU A 53 2.14 1.04 1.41
N SER A 54 1.68 2.04 0.65
CA SER A 54 2.56 2.82 -0.23
C SER A 54 2.12 4.27 -0.38
N VAL A 55 3.07 5.15 -0.68
CA VAL A 55 2.81 6.57 -0.95
C VAL A 55 3.71 7.08 -2.06
N LEU A 56 3.15 7.88 -2.97
CA LEU A 56 3.92 8.63 -3.97
C LEU A 56 4.49 9.89 -3.32
N PHE A 57 5.72 10.25 -3.65
CA PHE A 57 6.40 11.41 -3.06
C PHE A 57 5.62 12.71 -3.32
N GLY A 58 5.00 12.86 -4.49
CA GLY A 58 4.16 14.01 -4.81
C GLY A 58 2.98 14.22 -3.85
N PHE A 59 2.56 13.18 -3.11
CA PHE A 59 1.47 13.29 -2.15
C PHE A 59 1.83 14.16 -0.94
N PHE A 60 3.11 14.26 -0.60
CA PHE A 60 3.57 15.06 0.54
C PHE A 60 3.37 16.56 0.34
N GLU A 61 3.40 17.02 -0.91
CA GLU A 61 3.20 18.44 -1.27
C GLU A 61 1.79 18.66 -1.86
N HIS A 62 1.29 17.70 -2.64
CA HIS A 62 0.05 17.81 -3.41
C HIS A 62 -0.84 16.58 -3.22
N PRO A 63 -1.48 16.40 -2.05
CA PRO A 63 -2.25 15.19 -1.74
C PRO A 63 -3.48 14.97 -2.64
N GLN A 64 -3.99 16.03 -3.28
CA GLN A 64 -5.15 15.94 -4.18
C GLN A 64 -4.78 15.64 -5.64
N ASP A 65 -3.54 15.96 -6.03
CA ASP A 65 -3.00 15.76 -7.38
C ASP A 65 -1.50 15.43 -7.26
N PRO A 66 -1.13 14.20 -6.86
CA PRO A 66 0.26 13.84 -6.61
C PRO A 66 1.05 13.83 -7.91
N ARG A 67 1.97 14.79 -8.05
CA ARG A 67 2.81 14.93 -9.25
C ARG A 67 4.16 14.26 -9.09
N GLU A 68 4.74 13.91 -10.21
CA GLU A 68 6.17 13.59 -10.30
C GLU A 68 7.01 14.86 -10.09
N ILE A 69 8.25 14.68 -9.63
CA ILE A 69 9.20 15.79 -9.49
C ILE A 69 9.68 16.13 -10.90
N SER A 70 9.32 17.31 -11.40
CA SER A 70 9.62 17.73 -12.77
C SER A 70 11.06 18.26 -12.91
N VAL A 71 11.75 17.80 -13.96
CA VAL A 71 13.09 18.25 -14.36
C VAL A 71 12.99 18.89 -15.74
N ALA A 72 12.88 20.21 -15.77
CA ALA A 72 12.69 21.01 -16.98
C ALA A 72 14.01 21.24 -17.75
N GLY A 73 14.72 20.15 -18.07
CA GLY A 73 15.99 20.17 -18.80
C GLY A 73 17.24 20.08 -17.91
N GLU A 74 18.41 20.09 -18.55
CA GLU A 74 19.70 19.78 -17.89
C GLU A 74 20.02 20.70 -16.71
N ALA A 75 19.74 22.00 -16.83
CA ALA A 75 19.99 22.97 -15.76
C ALA A 75 19.16 22.72 -14.49
N ALA A 76 18.02 22.03 -14.60
CA ALA A 76 17.12 21.74 -13.48
C ALA A 76 17.40 20.38 -12.80
N ILE A 77 18.38 19.61 -13.28
CA ILE A 77 18.69 18.27 -12.72
C ILE A 77 19.07 18.37 -11.24
N ALA A 78 19.93 19.34 -10.89
CA ALA A 78 20.38 19.53 -9.52
C ALA A 78 19.20 19.85 -8.58
N ASP A 79 18.27 20.68 -9.03
CA ASP A 79 17.07 21.05 -8.27
C ASP A 79 16.14 19.85 -8.08
N GLY A 80 15.90 19.05 -9.14
CA GLY A 80 15.07 17.85 -9.03
C GLY A 80 15.66 16.78 -8.10
N VAL A 81 16.98 16.58 -8.13
CA VAL A 81 17.68 15.69 -7.17
C VAL A 81 17.61 16.26 -5.75
N GLY A 82 17.78 17.58 -5.61
CA GLY A 82 17.64 18.27 -4.33
C GLY A 82 16.24 18.10 -3.73
N GLU A 83 15.20 18.24 -4.54
CA GLU A 83 13.81 18.04 -4.11
C GLU A 83 13.54 16.58 -3.72
N PHE A 84 13.99 15.62 -4.53
CA PHE A 84 13.89 14.20 -4.18
C PHE A 84 14.56 13.90 -2.84
N THR A 85 15.76 14.41 -2.63
CA THR A 85 16.53 14.21 -1.38
C THR A 85 15.85 14.88 -0.19
N ARG A 86 15.32 16.10 -0.36
CA ARG A 86 14.56 16.82 0.67
C ARG A 86 13.32 16.03 1.10
N LEU A 87 12.55 15.49 0.15
CA LEU A 87 11.38 14.67 0.45
C LEU A 87 11.77 13.37 1.16
N LEU A 88 12.86 12.74 0.72
CA LEU A 88 13.39 11.51 1.32
C LEU A 88 13.84 11.73 2.77
N ALA A 89 14.57 12.81 3.04
CA ALA A 89 15.18 13.12 4.34
C ALA A 89 14.23 13.83 5.33
N GLY A 90 12.95 13.98 4.99
CA GLY A 90 11.96 14.58 5.88
C GLY A 90 10.62 13.84 5.78
N PRO A 91 9.70 14.29 4.89
CA PRO A 91 8.36 13.71 4.80
C PRO A 91 8.30 12.19 4.69
N VAL A 92 9.21 11.57 3.94
CA VAL A 92 9.25 10.11 3.77
C VAL A 92 9.73 9.41 5.05
N GLU A 93 10.74 9.96 5.72
CA GLU A 93 11.22 9.44 7.01
C GLU A 93 10.10 9.49 8.06
N ASP A 94 9.43 10.64 8.19
CA ASP A 94 8.28 10.82 9.09
C ASP A 94 7.14 9.84 8.75
N TRP A 95 6.89 9.64 7.45
CA TRP A 95 5.87 8.71 6.98
C TRP A 95 6.16 7.26 7.36
N PHE A 96 7.43 6.83 7.26
CA PHE A 96 7.86 5.51 7.72
C PHE A 96 7.78 5.39 9.25
N ALA A 97 8.22 6.41 9.99
CA ALA A 97 8.17 6.42 11.44
C ALA A 97 6.73 6.26 11.96
N ALA A 98 5.78 6.98 11.36
CA ALA A 98 4.36 6.88 11.68
C ALA A 98 3.75 5.48 11.39
N ARG A 99 4.41 4.65 10.58
CA ARG A 99 3.96 3.31 10.17
C ARG A 99 4.91 2.20 10.63
N GLY A 100 5.78 2.49 11.59
CA GLY A 100 6.82 1.58 12.07
C GLY A 100 6.31 0.39 12.90
N SER A 101 5.00 0.28 13.14
CA SER A 101 4.42 -0.77 13.99
C SER A 101 3.19 -1.42 13.36
N VAL A 102 2.92 -2.68 13.78
CA VAL A 102 1.69 -3.40 13.36
C VAL A 102 0.43 -2.65 13.80
N SER A 103 0.43 -2.02 14.98
CA SER A 103 -0.72 -1.22 15.45
C SER A 103 -0.99 -0.02 14.56
N ALA A 104 0.06 0.70 14.14
CA ALA A 104 -0.11 1.83 13.23
C ALA A 104 -0.66 1.39 11.87
N LEU A 105 -0.21 0.23 11.35
CA LEU A 105 -0.75 -0.31 10.10
C LEU A 105 -2.20 -0.79 10.26
N LEU A 106 -2.54 -1.40 11.40
CA LEU A 106 -3.91 -1.84 11.71
C LEU A 106 -4.93 -0.69 11.58
N GLU A 107 -4.58 0.50 12.05
CA GLU A 107 -5.43 1.70 11.94
C GLU A 107 -5.66 2.15 10.49
N LEU A 108 -4.77 1.78 9.56
CA LEU A 108 -4.89 2.11 8.12
C LEU A 108 -5.68 1.08 7.32
N ALA A 109 -5.86 -0.14 7.85
CA ALA A 109 -6.38 -1.28 7.10
C ALA A 109 -7.75 -1.02 6.47
N LEU A 110 -8.62 -0.31 7.19
CA LEU A 110 -10.00 0.01 6.77
C LEU A 110 -10.16 1.43 6.23
N LEU A 111 -9.08 2.23 6.16
CA LEU A 111 -9.15 3.53 5.52
C LEU A 111 -9.28 3.36 4.01
N PRO A 112 -10.00 4.23 3.30
CA PRO A 112 -10.01 4.23 1.84
C PRO A 112 -8.62 4.55 1.27
N ASN A 113 -8.31 4.05 0.08
CA ASN A 113 -7.13 4.51 -0.65
C ASN A 113 -7.48 5.76 -1.47
N LEU A 114 -7.11 6.94 -0.96
CA LEU A 114 -7.42 8.22 -1.59
C LEU A 114 -6.80 8.39 -2.98
N THR A 115 -5.77 7.60 -3.30
CA THR A 115 -5.05 7.61 -4.58
C THR A 115 -5.55 6.56 -5.58
N GLY A 116 -6.48 5.69 -5.16
CA GLY A 116 -7.00 4.58 -5.97
C GLY A 116 -8.20 4.94 -6.85
N LEU A 117 -8.58 3.98 -7.71
CA LEU A 117 -9.78 4.03 -8.55
C LEU A 117 -11.09 4.03 -7.73
N ASP A 118 -11.02 3.65 -6.46
CA ASP A 118 -12.10 3.71 -5.48
C ASP A 118 -11.59 4.45 -4.23
N ARG A 119 -12.23 5.58 -3.92
CA ARG A 119 -11.90 6.46 -2.79
C ARG A 119 -12.83 6.26 -1.60
N VAL A 120 -13.72 5.29 -1.66
CA VAL A 120 -14.74 5.00 -0.65
C VAL A 120 -14.39 3.73 0.11
N ASN A 121 -13.93 2.71 -0.58
CA ASN A 121 -13.63 1.41 0.03
C ASN A 121 -12.14 1.25 0.37
N PRO A 122 -11.83 0.46 1.41
CA PRO A 122 -10.45 0.12 1.74
C PRO A 122 -9.76 -0.58 0.57
N ASP A 123 -8.45 -0.38 0.45
CA ASP A 123 -7.65 -1.16 -0.47
C ASP A 123 -7.57 -2.61 0.02
N PRO A 124 -8.15 -3.57 -0.72
CA PRO A 124 -8.21 -4.97 -0.32
C PRO A 124 -6.83 -5.66 -0.30
N VAL A 125 -5.84 -5.18 -1.06
CA VAL A 125 -4.46 -5.71 -1.00
C VAL A 125 -3.83 -5.34 0.34
N ARG A 126 -3.92 -4.05 0.72
CA ARG A 126 -3.47 -3.54 2.02
C ARG A 126 -4.16 -4.28 3.16
N LEU A 127 -5.49 -4.37 3.11
CA LEU A 127 -6.29 -5.01 4.16
C LEU A 127 -5.85 -6.46 4.39
N ARG A 128 -5.80 -7.28 3.33
CA ARG A 128 -5.37 -8.68 3.42
C ARG A 128 -3.94 -8.81 3.94
N GLY A 129 -3.03 -7.95 3.46
CA GLY A 129 -1.64 -7.93 3.93
C GLY A 129 -1.51 -7.64 5.42
N ILE A 130 -2.28 -6.68 5.93
CA ILE A 130 -2.30 -6.31 7.35
C ILE A 130 -2.96 -7.41 8.20
N VAL A 131 -4.04 -8.03 7.73
CA VAL A 131 -4.67 -9.18 8.41
C VAL A 131 -3.65 -10.31 8.60
N ILE A 132 -2.93 -10.67 7.54
CA ILE A 132 -1.87 -11.69 7.60
C ILE A 132 -0.76 -11.25 8.56
N LEU A 133 -0.33 -9.99 8.49
CA LEU A 133 0.68 -9.46 9.40
C LEU A 133 0.24 -9.57 10.87
N CYS A 134 -1.02 -9.24 11.18
CA CYS A 134 -1.59 -9.40 12.51
C CYS A 134 -1.55 -10.87 12.96
N ALA A 135 -2.01 -11.80 12.12
CA ALA A 135 -1.99 -13.23 12.42
C ALA A 135 -0.55 -13.74 12.69
N LEU A 136 0.41 -13.37 11.85
CA LEU A 136 1.83 -13.72 12.02
C LEU A 136 2.46 -13.17 13.31
N ASN A 137 1.90 -12.09 13.87
CA ASN A 137 2.37 -11.47 15.12
C ASN A 137 1.53 -11.89 16.34
N GLY A 138 0.74 -12.97 16.25
CA GLY A 138 -0.09 -13.45 17.35
C GLY A 138 -1.27 -12.56 17.71
N ARG A 139 -1.63 -11.61 16.83
CA ARG A 139 -2.78 -10.71 16.97
C ARG A 139 -4.02 -11.25 16.25
N SER A 140 -4.31 -12.53 16.43
CA SER A 140 -5.40 -13.22 15.72
C SER A 140 -6.77 -12.59 15.95
N ARG A 141 -7.01 -12.02 17.13
CA ARG A 141 -8.26 -11.31 17.42
C ARG A 141 -8.43 -10.05 16.57
N ASP A 142 -7.36 -9.28 16.37
CA ASP A 142 -7.40 -8.07 15.54
C ASP A 142 -7.53 -8.45 14.06
N ALA A 143 -6.84 -9.50 13.63
CA ALA A 143 -6.95 -10.06 12.28
C ALA A 143 -8.41 -10.48 11.98
N ALA A 144 -9.04 -11.24 12.87
CA ALA A 144 -10.43 -11.67 12.73
C ALA A 144 -11.40 -10.48 12.73
N ALA A 145 -11.21 -9.51 13.64
CA ALA A 145 -12.06 -8.33 13.72
C ALA A 145 -12.03 -7.51 12.41
N LEU A 146 -10.85 -7.34 11.80
CA LEU A 146 -10.71 -6.66 10.52
C LEU A 146 -11.47 -7.36 9.39
N VAL A 147 -11.33 -8.69 9.30
CA VAL A 147 -12.01 -9.49 8.27
C VAL A 147 -13.52 -9.43 8.46
N ASP A 148 -14.00 -9.61 9.69
CA ASP A 148 -15.42 -9.53 10.02
C ASP A 148 -16.00 -8.15 9.73
N GLU A 149 -15.25 -7.07 9.99
CA GLU A 149 -15.68 -5.71 9.66
C GLU A 149 -15.73 -5.50 8.16
N TYR A 150 -14.73 -5.97 7.42
CA TYR A 150 -14.70 -5.86 5.96
C TYR A 150 -15.87 -6.61 5.30
N LEU A 151 -16.17 -7.83 5.76
CA LEU A 151 -17.28 -8.64 5.25
C LEU A 151 -18.67 -8.04 5.53
N ARG A 152 -18.80 -7.22 6.58
CA ARG A 152 -20.06 -6.56 6.95
C ARG A 152 -20.32 -5.26 6.18
N ARG A 153 -19.43 -4.83 5.30
CA ARG A 153 -19.61 -3.59 4.52
C ARG A 153 -20.66 -3.77 3.44
N ASP A 154 -21.39 -2.69 3.17
CA ASP A 154 -22.40 -2.63 2.10
C ASP A 154 -21.80 -2.61 0.69
N GLY A 155 -20.47 -2.43 0.58
CA GLY A 155 -19.77 -2.34 -0.68
C GLY A 155 -18.30 -2.73 -0.56
N PHE A 156 -17.77 -3.25 -1.66
CA PHE A 156 -16.38 -3.69 -1.81
C PHE A 156 -15.65 -2.81 -2.81
N HIS A 157 -14.32 -2.81 -2.72
CA HIS A 157 -13.48 -2.14 -3.70
C HIS A 157 -13.70 -2.75 -5.09
N LYS A 158 -13.57 -1.96 -6.16
CA LYS A 158 -13.81 -2.37 -7.57
C LYS A 158 -13.06 -3.62 -8.07
N TRP A 159 -12.04 -4.06 -7.36
CA TRP A 159 -11.21 -5.23 -7.72
C TRP A 159 -11.25 -6.30 -6.63
N ASP A 160 -12.32 -6.30 -5.84
CA ASP A 160 -12.64 -7.29 -4.82
C ASP A 160 -14.15 -7.55 -4.81
N SER A 161 -14.56 -8.58 -4.10
CA SER A 161 -15.97 -8.94 -3.94
C SER A 161 -16.21 -9.66 -2.62
N ILE A 162 -17.47 -9.86 -2.26
CA ILE A 162 -17.79 -10.64 -1.05
C ILE A 162 -17.34 -12.10 -1.16
N GLU A 163 -17.40 -12.68 -2.36
CA GLU A 163 -16.91 -14.04 -2.62
C GLU A 163 -15.40 -14.13 -2.41
N GLN A 164 -14.64 -13.16 -2.92
CA GLN A 164 -13.19 -13.12 -2.75
C GLN A 164 -12.78 -12.82 -1.30
N ALA A 165 -13.50 -11.95 -0.61
CA ALA A 165 -13.28 -11.65 0.79
C ALA A 165 -13.60 -12.87 1.67
N SER A 166 -14.68 -13.61 1.36
CA SER A 166 -15.05 -14.83 2.07
C SER A 166 -14.07 -15.97 1.81
N ALA A 167 -13.57 -16.11 0.58
CA ALA A 167 -12.53 -17.07 0.24
C ALA A 167 -11.22 -16.77 0.99
N PHE A 168 -10.90 -15.49 1.18
CA PHE A 168 -9.77 -15.07 2.00
C PHE A 168 -9.95 -15.42 3.48
N ASP A 169 -11.12 -15.13 4.08
CA ASP A 169 -11.43 -15.52 5.46
C ASP A 169 -11.30 -17.04 5.67
N ALA A 170 -11.87 -17.83 4.76
CA ALA A 170 -11.77 -19.29 4.81
C ALA A 170 -10.31 -19.77 4.75
N ALA A 171 -9.51 -19.24 3.82
CA ALA A 171 -8.09 -19.59 3.70
C ALA A 171 -7.28 -19.16 4.95
N MET A 172 -7.61 -18.01 5.55
CA MET A 172 -6.98 -17.56 6.78
C MET A 172 -7.29 -18.49 7.95
N ARG A 173 -8.54 -18.92 8.12
CA ARG A 173 -8.95 -19.86 9.18
C ARG A 173 -8.32 -21.24 9.02
N GLU A 174 -8.14 -21.71 7.79
CA GLU A 174 -7.44 -22.98 7.53
C GLU A 174 -5.96 -22.88 7.92
N ARG A 175 -5.30 -21.77 7.58
CA ARG A 175 -3.86 -21.59 7.83
C ARG A 175 -3.52 -21.19 9.26
N PHE A 176 -4.38 -20.41 9.90
CA PHE A 176 -4.18 -19.84 11.24
C PHE A 176 -5.39 -20.20 12.14
N PRO A 177 -5.45 -21.44 12.66
CA PRO A 177 -6.55 -21.91 13.50
C PRO A 177 -6.60 -21.24 14.88
#